data_AF-K4AGW0-F1
#
_entry.id   AF-K4AGW0-F1
#
_cell.length_a   1.000
_cell.length_b   1.000
_cell.length_c   1.000
_cell.angle_alpha   90.00
_cell.angle_beta   90.00
_cell.angle_gamma   90.00
#
_symmetry.space_group_name_H-M   'P 1'
#
loop_
_entity.id
_entity.type
_entity.pdbx_description
1 polymer ?
#
loop_
_entity_poly.entity_id
_entity_poly.type
_entity_poly.pdbx_seq_one_letter_code
_entity_poly.pdbx_strand_id
1 'polypeptide(L)'
;MATLRNLKIKTSTCKRIVKELRSYEKEVEKEAAKTANMKENGADPYDLKQQENVLAESRMMVPDCHKRLETALADLKATLAELKEANEQGAEIGEAESTITEVEAVVKPTEE
;
A
#
# COMPACT_ATOMS: atom_id res chain seq x y z
N MET A 1 23.78 -7.31 11.55
CA MET A 1 23.93 -5.90 11.92
C MET A 1 23.15 -5.05 10.93
N ALA A 2 22.14 -4.34 11.42
CA ALA A 2 21.54 -3.25 10.67
C ALA A 2 22.60 -2.20 10.27
N THR A 3 22.38 -1.54 9.14
CA THR A 3 23.22 -0.43 8.66
C THR A 3 22.32 0.66 8.11
N LEU A 4 22.78 1.91 8.10
CA LEU A 4 22.05 3.03 7.47
C LEU A 4 21.72 2.75 6.00
N ARG A 5 22.61 2.05 5.28
CA ARG A 5 22.33 1.58 3.90
C ARG A 5 21.14 0.62 3.84
N ASN A 6 21.08 -0.37 4.73
CA ASN A 6 19.96 -1.31 4.78
C ASN A 6 18.66 -0.58 5.15
N LEU A 7 18.70 0.32 6.13
CA LEU A 7 17.56 1.15 6.52
C LEU A 7 17.01 1.95 5.34
N LYS A 8 17.88 2.56 4.53
CA LYS A 8 17.50 3.29 3.32
C LYS A 8 16.82 2.40 2.28
N ILE A 9 17.30 1.16 2.09
CA ILE A 9 16.71 0.19 1.16
C ILE A 9 15.32 -0.26 1.63
N LYS A 10 15.16 -0.53 2.93
CA LYS A 10 13.85 -0.92 3.49
C LYS A 10 12.86 0.25 3.45
N THR A 11 13.34 1.47 3.68
CA THR A 11 12.54 2.70 3.53
C THR A 11 12.04 2.86 2.10
N SER A 12 12.91 2.73 1.10
CA SER A 12 12.52 2.85 -0.31
C SER A 12 11.58 1.72 -0.75
N THR A 13 11.74 0.53 -0.19
CA THR A 13 10.82 -0.60 -0.40
C THR A 13 9.41 -0.28 0.08
N CYS A 14 9.26 0.26 1.29
CA CYS A 14 7.96 0.70 1.80
C CYS A 14 7.33 1.77 0.89
N LYS A 15 8.09 2.80 0.51
CA LYS A 15 7.63 3.86 -0.41
C LYS A 15 7.14 3.32 -1.75
N ARG A 16 7.81 2.29 -2.30
CA ARG A 16 7.39 1.64 -3.55
C ARG A 16 6.07 0.90 -3.37
N ILE A 17 5.94 0.10 -2.31
CA ILE A 17 4.72 -0.69 -2.08
C ILE A 17 3.52 0.23 -1.82
N VAL A 18 3.70 1.37 -1.12
CA VAL A 18 2.63 2.38 -0.97
C VAL A 18 2.18 2.92 -2.34
N LYS A 19 3.09 3.16 -3.28
CA LYS A 19 2.73 3.59 -4.64
C LYS A 19 1.98 2.51 -5.41
N GLU A 20 2.38 1.24 -5.25
CA GLU A 20 1.67 0.09 -5.83
C GLU A 20 0.24 0.01 -5.29
N LEU A 21 0.09 0.07 -3.97
CA LEU A 21 -1.21 0.02 -3.30
C LEU A 21 -2.14 1.13 -3.82
N ARG A 22 -1.67 2.39 -3.83
CA ARG A 22 -2.43 3.52 -4.36
C ARG A 22 -2.82 3.35 -5.83
N SER A 23 -1.98 2.69 -6.63
CA SER A 23 -2.30 2.39 -8.02
C SER A 23 -3.44 1.37 -8.13
N TYR A 24 -3.44 0.34 -7.27
CA TYR A 24 -4.52 -0.65 -7.24
C TYR A 24 -5.82 -0.05 -6.71
N GLU A 25 -5.77 0.76 -5.65
CA GLU A 25 -6.93 1.47 -5.10
C GLU A 25 -7.56 2.37 -6.17
N LYS A 26 -6.74 3.13 -6.92
CA LYS A 26 -7.22 3.98 -8.01
C LYS A 26 -7.89 3.17 -9.14
N GLU A 27 -7.39 1.99 -9.46
CA GLU A 27 -8.03 1.14 -10.46
C GLU A 27 -9.36 0.58 -9.93
N VAL A 28 -9.44 0.21 -8.65
CA VAL A 28 -10.70 -0.17 -8.00
C VAL A 28 -11.71 0.97 -8.05
N GLU A 29 -11.32 2.19 -7.73
CA GLU A 29 -12.19 3.37 -7.83
C GLU A 29 -12.70 3.60 -9.26
N LYS A 30 -11.81 3.53 -10.25
CA LYS A 30 -12.14 3.69 -11.67
C LYS A 30 -13.14 2.63 -12.13
N GLU A 31 -12.89 1.37 -11.84
CA GLU A 31 -13.77 0.28 -12.25
C GLU A 31 -15.10 0.31 -11.48
N ALA A 32 -15.10 0.75 -10.20
CA ALA A 32 -16.32 0.92 -9.42
C ALA A 32 -17.20 2.05 -9.98
N ALA A 33 -16.61 3.19 -10.32
CA ALA A 33 -17.32 4.30 -10.95
C ALA A 33 -17.91 3.89 -12.31
N LYS A 34 -17.15 3.12 -13.11
CA LYS A 34 -17.64 2.57 -14.38
C LYS A 34 -18.81 1.61 -14.17
N THR A 35 -18.73 0.69 -13.22
CA THR A 35 -19.84 -0.23 -12.88
C THR A 35 -21.09 0.53 -12.43
N ALA A 36 -20.93 1.54 -11.58
CA ALA A 36 -22.04 2.38 -11.12
C ALA A 36 -22.72 3.10 -12.29
N ASN A 37 -21.93 3.72 -13.17
CA ASN A 37 -22.43 4.39 -14.36
C ASN A 37 -23.16 3.43 -15.33
N MET A 38 -22.63 2.23 -15.56
CA MET A 38 -23.31 1.21 -16.37
C MET A 38 -24.65 0.80 -15.78
N LYS A 39 -24.72 0.67 -14.45
CA LYS A 39 -25.96 0.35 -13.74
C LYS A 39 -26.99 1.49 -13.85
N GLU A 40 -26.56 2.74 -13.67
CA GLU A 40 -27.42 3.92 -13.79
C GLU A 40 -27.97 4.10 -15.21
N ASN A 41 -27.16 3.83 -16.22
CA ASN A 41 -27.55 3.93 -17.62
C ASN A 41 -28.37 2.73 -18.13
N GLY A 42 -28.67 1.75 -17.26
CA GLY A 42 -29.46 0.57 -17.64
C GLY A 42 -28.75 -0.32 -18.67
N ALA A 43 -27.43 -0.48 -18.54
CA ALA A 43 -26.66 -1.41 -19.38
C ALA A 43 -27.25 -2.82 -19.35
N ASP A 44 -27.03 -3.58 -20.42
CA ASP A 44 -27.49 -4.97 -20.52
C ASP A 44 -26.92 -5.82 -19.35
N PRO A 45 -27.68 -6.76 -18.79
CA PRO A 45 -27.22 -7.60 -17.68
C PRO A 45 -25.91 -8.36 -17.95
N TYR A 46 -25.65 -8.77 -19.18
CA TYR A 46 -24.41 -9.46 -19.55
C TYR A 46 -23.20 -8.51 -19.45
N ASP A 47 -23.33 -7.31 -20.02
CA ASP A 47 -22.28 -6.29 -19.98
C ASP A 47 -22.02 -5.80 -18.55
N LEU A 48 -23.08 -5.60 -17.75
CA LEU A 48 -22.95 -5.25 -16.34
C LEU A 48 -22.22 -6.37 -15.57
N LYS A 49 -22.58 -7.64 -15.83
CA LYS A 49 -21.93 -8.77 -15.16
C LYS A 49 -20.45 -8.88 -15.52
N GLN A 50 -20.09 -8.62 -16.77
CA GLN A 50 -18.69 -8.58 -17.19
C GLN A 50 -17.92 -7.49 -16.44
N GLN A 51 -18.49 -6.29 -16.35
CA GLN A 51 -17.87 -5.18 -15.63
C GLN A 51 -17.75 -5.44 -14.12
N GLU A 52 -18.72 -6.10 -13.50
CA GLU A 52 -18.63 -6.55 -12.10
C GLU A 52 -17.47 -7.52 -11.87
N ASN A 53 -17.21 -8.43 -12.82
CA ASN A 53 -16.08 -9.35 -12.73
C ASN A 53 -14.74 -8.59 -12.82
N VAL A 54 -14.63 -7.60 -13.71
CA VAL A 54 -13.45 -6.72 -13.81
C VAL A 54 -13.21 -5.99 -12.49
N LEU A 55 -14.26 -5.42 -11.89
CA LEU A 55 -14.17 -4.77 -10.57
C LEU A 55 -13.72 -5.76 -9.48
N ALA A 56 -14.25 -6.99 -9.49
CA ALA A 56 -13.85 -8.01 -8.53
C ALA A 56 -12.37 -8.39 -8.68
N GLU A 57 -11.88 -8.57 -9.90
CA GLU A 57 -10.47 -8.83 -10.20
C GLU A 57 -9.55 -7.70 -9.71
N SER A 58 -9.93 -6.44 -9.97
CA SER A 58 -9.19 -5.28 -9.46
C SER A 58 -9.13 -5.27 -7.93
N ARG A 59 -10.22 -5.61 -7.24
CA ARG A 59 -10.28 -5.68 -5.76
C ARG A 59 -9.42 -6.81 -5.19
N MET A 60 -9.28 -7.94 -5.90
CA MET A 60 -8.47 -9.07 -5.43
C MET A 60 -6.96 -8.75 -5.34
N MET A 61 -6.49 -7.69 -6.01
CA MET A 61 -5.07 -7.28 -5.99
C MET A 61 -4.67 -6.53 -4.71
N VAL A 62 -5.62 -5.85 -4.07
CA VAL A 62 -5.37 -4.95 -2.93
C VAL A 62 -4.89 -5.70 -1.67
N PRO A 63 -5.51 -6.84 -1.26
CA PRO A 63 -5.12 -7.53 -0.03
C PRO A 63 -3.68 -8.03 0.01
N ASP A 64 -3.17 -8.59 -1.10
CA ASP A 64 -1.77 -9.03 -1.16
C ASP A 64 -0.80 -7.85 -1.03
N CYS A 65 -1.14 -6.71 -1.64
CA CYS A 65 -0.34 -5.51 -1.56
C CYS A 65 -0.27 -4.98 -0.11
N HIS A 66 -1.40 -4.95 0.61
CA HIS A 66 -1.41 -4.62 2.05
C HIS A 66 -0.53 -5.56 2.87
N LYS A 67 -0.65 -6.87 2.66
CA LYS A 67 0.18 -7.85 3.39
C LYS A 67 1.67 -7.65 3.13
N ARG A 68 2.05 -7.38 1.87
CA ARG A 68 3.44 -7.04 1.51
C ARG A 68 3.90 -5.73 2.17
N LEU A 69 3.02 -4.74 2.27
CA LEU A 69 3.31 -3.47 2.92
C LEU A 69 3.51 -3.62 4.43
N GLU A 70 2.64 -4.37 5.10
CA GLU A 70 2.75 -4.71 6.53
C GLU A 70 4.07 -5.42 6.84
N THR A 71 4.42 -6.42 6.00
CA THR A 71 5.69 -7.15 6.15
C THR A 71 6.89 -6.21 5.99
N ALA A 72 6.88 -5.35 4.95
CA ALA A 72 7.96 -4.40 4.72
C ALA A 72 8.06 -3.36 5.86
N LEU A 73 6.92 -2.93 6.41
CA LEU A 73 6.85 -2.01 7.54
C LEU A 73 7.45 -2.62 8.81
N ALA A 74 7.10 -3.87 9.12
CA ALA A 74 7.66 -4.59 10.26
C ALA A 74 9.18 -4.72 10.16
N ASP A 75 9.67 -5.09 8.97
CA ASP A 75 11.10 -5.16 8.65
C ASP A 75 11.82 -3.82 8.83
N LEU A 76 11.21 -2.72 8.37
CA LEU A 76 11.76 -1.37 8.50
C LEU A 76 11.83 -0.96 9.97
N LYS A 77 10.76 -1.19 10.74
CA LYS A 77 10.72 -0.90 12.19
C LYS A 77 11.77 -1.68 12.97
N ALA A 78 11.93 -2.97 12.68
CA ALA A 78 12.95 -3.80 13.33
C ALA A 78 14.37 -3.26 13.05
N THR A 79 14.66 -2.92 11.79
CA THR A 79 15.96 -2.34 11.39
C THR A 79 16.21 -0.99 12.05
N LEU A 80 15.18 -0.15 12.17
CA LEU A 80 15.27 1.14 12.84
C LEU A 80 15.53 0.98 14.34
N ALA A 81 14.88 0.02 15.00
CA ALA A 81 15.09 -0.27 16.41
C ALA A 81 16.54 -0.70 16.70
N GLU A 82 17.09 -1.63 15.92
CA GLU A 82 18.49 -2.06 16.04
C GLU A 82 19.47 -0.88 15.93
N LEU A 83 19.24 0.04 14.97
CA LEU A 83 20.12 1.21 14.78
C LEU A 83 20.00 2.23 15.91
N LYS A 84 18.80 2.41 16.47
CA LYS A 84 18.58 3.27 17.64
C LYS A 84 19.26 2.70 18.90
N GLU A 85 19.20 1.40 19.11
CA GLU A 85 19.91 0.72 20.21
C GLU A 85 21.42 0.86 20.08
N ALA A 86 21.94 0.82 18.86
CA ALA A 86 23.35 1.09 18.56
C ALA A 86 23.74 2.57 18.64
N ASN A 87 22.78 3.46 18.93
CA ASN A 87 22.94 4.92 18.98
C ASN A 87 23.54 5.52 17.69
N GLU A 88 23.25 4.87 16.55
CA GLU A 88 23.63 5.33 15.22
C GLU A 88 22.88 6.62 14.85
N GLN A 89 23.53 7.47 14.06
CA GLN A 89 23.00 8.77 13.66
C GLN A 89 23.09 8.93 12.14
N GLY A 90 22.02 9.40 11.52
CA GLY A 90 21.97 9.61 10.08
C GLY A 90 20.64 10.17 9.61
N ALA A 91 20.64 10.83 8.45
CA ALA A 91 19.41 11.36 7.85
C ALA A 91 18.40 10.24 7.52
N GLU A 92 18.91 9.03 7.27
CA GLU A 92 18.12 7.83 6.99
C GLU A 92 17.17 7.46 8.14
N ILE A 93 17.53 7.78 9.39
CA ILE A 93 16.68 7.52 10.56
C ILE A 93 15.42 8.37 10.51
N GLY A 94 15.57 9.68 10.29
CA GLY A 94 14.43 10.60 10.16
C GLY A 94 13.56 10.29 8.94
N GLU A 95 14.18 9.91 7.81
CA GLU A 95 13.44 9.46 6.63
C GLU A 95 12.63 8.18 6.90
N ALA A 96 13.21 7.22 7.62
CA ALA A 96 12.55 5.98 7.99
C ALA A 96 11.36 6.25 8.93
N GLU A 97 11.52 7.12 9.92
CA GLU A 97 10.45 7.52 10.85
C GLU A 97 9.27 8.16 10.11
N SER A 98 9.55 9.16 9.24
CA SER A 98 8.50 9.79 8.41
C SER A 98 7.78 8.75 7.56
N THR A 99 8.53 7.84 6.93
CA THR A 99 7.96 6.78 6.08
C THR A 99 7.11 5.81 6.90
N ILE A 100 7.52 5.45 8.11
CA ILE A 100 6.73 4.59 9.01
C ILE A 100 5.39 5.25 9.32
N THR A 101 5.38 6.54 9.69
CA THR A 101 4.14 7.27 9.97
C THR A 101 3.22 7.32 8.75
N GLU A 102 3.77 7.61 7.57
CA GLU A 102 3.00 7.60 6.31
C GLU A 102 2.41 6.23 6.00
N VAL A 103 3.19 5.16 6.15
CA VAL A 103 2.75 3.79 5.86
C VAL A 103 1.71 3.32 6.89
N GLU A 104 1.88 3.61 8.17
CA GLU A 104 0.89 3.28 9.21
C GLU A 104 -0.46 3.95 8.98
N ALA A 105 -0.47 5.17 8.44
CA ALA A 105 -1.71 5.85 8.07
C ALA A 105 -2.45 5.16 6.91
N VAL A 106 -1.73 4.43 6.04
CA VAL A 106 -2.29 3.68 4.90
C VAL A 106 -2.67 2.25 5.27
N VAL A 107 -1.93 1.63 6.21
CA VAL A 107 -2.14 0.23 6.63
C VAL A 107 -3.27 0.11 7.66
N LYS A 108 -3.51 1.13 8.50
CA LYS A 108 -4.70 1.13 9.34
C LYS A 108 -5.92 1.03 8.42
N PRO A 109 -6.86 0.10 8.69
CA PRO A 109 -8.11 0.12 7.96
C PRO A 109 -8.70 1.50 8.20
N THR A 110 -9.01 2.22 7.13
CA THR A 110 -9.88 3.38 7.19
C THR A 110 -11.19 2.83 7.76
N GLU A 111 -11.37 2.91 9.07
CA GLU A 111 -12.62 2.62 9.75
C GLU A 111 -13.61 3.70 9.31
N GLU A 112 -14.31 3.48 8.19
CA GLU A 112 -15.65 4.02 7.90
C GLU A 112 -16.46 3.02 7.06
#